data_AF-A0A2H1W3S4-F1
#
_entry.id   AF-A0A2H1W3S4-F1
#
_cell.length_a   1.000
_cell.length_b   1.000
_cell.length_c   1.000
_cell.angle_alpha   90.00
_cell.angle_beta   90.00
_cell.angle_gamma   90.00
#
_symmetry.space_group_name_H-M   'P 1'
#
loop_
_entity.id
_entity.type
_entity.pdbx_description
1 polymer ?
#
loop_
_entity_poly.entity_id
_entity_poly.type
_entity_poly.pdbx_seq_one_letter_code
_entity_poly.pdbx_strand_id
1 'polypeptide(L)'
;MNLIKSILSVKSIMIFRLVTGMYFDISKNKIVTILAKAYCVLVAIVINVLFYKGYEIRITDPINLFLQHIIFNSNILSNLFSKGEYLFEFLNKISYEDNEIPISTLVTILIVLEKIISLVYIGLTNFNCLFLSFITVDMIVHLSNIARIMRFEIFCHRMADLRRKVEQDLSAARRFEDGEEVMMEKLKKCLDDYLKLLDVMNENNGASKFLILLSIMTAVPRVVNIGYIILSSEVGYISQFNFLFPETVVDTTVMLVPAALSEMVNSEIEALKLCIIKQLLVCRGETKRDAILNALVLLQQHPFKYTVWRLFTVDGTLILSVISLFTKHIVAMVQFAHFFD
;
A
#
# COMPACT_ATOMS: atom_id res chain seq x y z
N MET A 1 0.95 -3.82 24.85
CA MET A 1 1.45 -4.33 23.55
C MET A 1 0.54 -5.42 22.96
N ASN A 2 0.15 -6.46 23.71
CA ASN A 2 -0.68 -7.56 23.18
C ASN A 2 -2.10 -7.12 22.72
N LEU A 3 -2.71 -6.13 23.37
CA LEU A 3 -4.02 -5.59 22.97
C LEU A 3 -3.95 -4.91 21.59
N ILE A 4 -2.94 -4.05 21.38
CA ILE A 4 -2.72 -3.35 20.10
C ILE A 4 -2.48 -4.37 18.99
N LYS A 5 -1.69 -5.42 19.25
CA LYS A 5 -1.47 -6.52 18.29
C LYS A 5 -2.76 -7.24 17.91
N SER A 6 -3.63 -7.53 18.87
CA SER A 6 -4.92 -8.19 18.61
C SER A 6 -5.87 -7.30 17.80
N ILE A 7 -5.97 -6.02 18.15
CA ILE A 7 -6.80 -5.04 17.45
C ILE A 7 -6.33 -4.85 16.01
N LEU A 8 -5.01 -4.82 15.79
CA LEU A 8 -4.41 -4.62 14.47
C LEU A 8 -4.12 -5.93 13.71
N SER A 9 -4.74 -7.04 14.11
CA SER A 9 -4.65 -8.27 13.34
C SER A 9 -5.27 -8.09 11.95
N VAL A 10 -4.75 -8.81 10.95
CA VAL A 10 -5.29 -8.75 9.58
C VAL A 10 -6.78 -9.12 9.57
N LYS A 11 -7.19 -10.08 10.42
CA LYS A 11 -8.60 -10.48 10.56
C LYS A 11 -9.47 -9.33 11.06
N SER A 12 -9.03 -8.62 12.10
CA SER A 12 -9.73 -7.47 12.67
C SER A 12 -9.92 -6.36 11.62
N ILE A 13 -8.87 -6.07 10.84
CA ILE A 13 -8.90 -5.02 9.82
C ILE A 13 -9.82 -5.40 8.66
N MET A 14 -9.82 -6.67 8.25
CA MET A 14 -10.77 -7.16 7.24
C MET A 14 -12.22 -7.09 7.75
N ILE A 15 -12.50 -7.51 8.99
CA ILE A 15 -13.85 -7.38 9.59
C ILE A 15 -14.29 -5.91 9.59
N PHE A 16 -13.40 -5.00 9.99
CA PHE A 16 -13.72 -3.57 10.01
C PHE A 16 -13.97 -3.02 8.60
N ARG A 17 -13.23 -3.47 7.58
CA ARG A 17 -13.53 -3.17 6.16
C ARG A 17 -14.95 -3.61 5.79
N LEU A 18 -15.35 -4.83 6.11
CA LEU A 18 -16.71 -5.28 5.80
C LEU A 18 -17.78 -4.45 6.50
N VAL A 19 -17.63 -4.20 7.80
CA VAL A 19 -18.58 -3.38 8.59
C VAL A 19 -18.73 -1.97 8.01
N THR A 20 -17.66 -1.43 7.45
CA THR A 20 -17.66 -0.11 6.81
C THR A 20 -18.14 -0.12 5.36
N GLY A 21 -18.64 -1.24 4.86
CA GLY A 21 -19.21 -1.36 3.52
C GLY A 21 -18.21 -1.76 2.43
N MET A 22 -16.99 -2.16 2.78
CA MET A 22 -15.99 -2.63 1.83
C MET A 22 -16.06 -4.16 1.72
N TYR A 23 -16.66 -4.62 0.64
CA TYR A 23 -16.88 -6.05 0.40
C TYR A 23 -15.56 -6.82 0.33
N PHE A 24 -15.51 -8.00 0.97
CA PHE A 24 -14.52 -9.04 0.70
C PHE A 24 -15.16 -10.42 0.75
N ASP A 25 -14.53 -11.41 0.12
CA ASP A 25 -15.09 -12.77 0.04
C ASP A 25 -14.92 -13.53 1.37
N ILE A 26 -16.02 -13.67 2.13
CA ILE A 26 -16.03 -14.28 3.48
C ILE A 26 -16.38 -15.77 3.42
N SER A 27 -17.15 -16.20 2.42
CA SER A 27 -17.74 -17.54 2.38
C SER A 27 -17.89 -18.04 0.95
N LYS A 28 -17.71 -19.35 0.76
CA LYS A 28 -17.98 -20.03 -0.51
C LYS A 28 -19.49 -20.14 -0.81
N ASN A 29 -20.36 -19.88 0.17
CA ASN A 29 -21.81 -19.91 -0.03
C ASN A 29 -22.27 -18.67 -0.81
N LYS A 30 -22.77 -18.89 -2.03
CA LYS A 30 -23.25 -17.84 -2.94
C LYS A 30 -24.28 -16.90 -2.31
N ILE A 31 -25.17 -17.41 -1.45
CA ILE A 31 -26.21 -16.60 -0.80
C ILE A 31 -25.57 -15.59 0.16
N VAL A 32 -24.62 -16.04 0.98
CA VAL A 32 -23.89 -15.18 1.92
C VAL A 32 -23.09 -14.12 1.16
N THR A 33 -22.43 -14.50 0.06
CA THR A 33 -21.73 -13.57 -0.85
C THR A 33 -22.67 -12.49 -1.40
N ILE A 34 -23.85 -12.87 -1.91
CA ILE A 34 -24.83 -11.92 -2.47
C ILE A 34 -25.34 -10.97 -1.39
N LEU A 35 -25.69 -11.48 -0.21
CA LEU A 35 -26.16 -10.66 0.91
C LEU A 35 -25.09 -9.67 1.38
N ALA A 36 -23.83 -10.10 1.51
CA ALA A 36 -22.72 -9.23 1.86
C ALA A 36 -22.48 -8.13 0.81
N LYS A 37 -22.56 -8.46 -0.48
CA LYS A 37 -22.47 -7.44 -1.56
C LYS A 37 -23.62 -6.44 -1.50
N ALA A 38 -24.86 -6.92 -1.31
CA ALA A 38 -26.03 -6.05 -1.20
C ALA A 38 -25.90 -5.10 0.01
N TYR A 39 -25.43 -5.60 1.15
CA TYR A 39 -25.11 -4.80 2.32
C TYR A 39 -24.09 -3.70 2.01
N CYS A 40 -22.96 -4.05 1.39
CA CYS A 40 -21.93 -3.07 1.01
C CYS A 40 -22.45 -1.97 0.07
N VAL A 41 -23.29 -2.34 -0.91
CA VAL A 41 -23.93 -1.37 -1.81
C VAL A 41 -24.90 -0.46 -1.05
N LEU A 42 -25.71 -0.98 -0.14
CA LEU A 42 -26.62 -0.18 0.67
C LEU A 42 -25.88 0.82 1.56
N VAL A 43 -24.81 0.37 2.25
CA VAL A 43 -23.95 1.23 3.07
C VAL A 43 -23.31 2.33 2.21
N ALA A 44 -22.80 1.98 1.03
CA ALA A 44 -22.25 2.96 0.09
C ALA A 44 -23.29 4.01 -0.34
N ILE A 45 -24.53 3.60 -0.64
CA ILE A 45 -25.61 4.54 -0.99
C ILE A 45 -25.89 5.50 0.16
N VAL A 46 -26.04 4.97 1.39
CA VAL A 46 -26.29 5.81 2.58
C VAL A 46 -25.17 6.81 2.79
N ILE A 47 -23.91 6.37 2.73
CA ILE A 47 -22.74 7.25 2.89
C ILE A 47 -22.70 8.32 1.81
N ASN A 48 -22.94 7.98 0.53
CA ASN A 48 -22.98 8.96 -0.56
C ASN A 48 -24.10 9.99 -0.39
N VAL A 49 -25.28 9.59 0.09
CA VAL A 49 -26.39 10.53 0.37
C VAL A 49 -26.02 11.47 1.52
N LEU A 50 -25.40 10.97 2.59
CA LEU A 50 -24.93 11.80 3.70
C LEU A 50 -23.82 12.76 3.25
N PHE A 51 -22.88 12.28 2.43
CA PHE A 51 -21.81 13.08 1.85
C PHE A 51 -22.36 14.21 0.98
N TYR A 52 -23.34 13.93 0.10
CA TYR A 52 -23.99 14.93 -0.75
C TYR A 52 -24.72 16.00 0.07
N LYS A 53 -25.44 15.62 1.13
CA LYS A 53 -26.03 16.60 2.06
C LYS A 53 -24.99 17.41 2.81
N GLY A 54 -23.86 16.80 3.16
CA GLY A 54 -22.70 17.48 3.73
C GLY A 54 -22.14 18.55 2.80
N TYR A 55 -22.04 18.22 1.51
CA TYR A 55 -21.56 19.10 0.44
C TYR A 55 -22.42 20.37 0.33
N GLU A 56 -23.75 20.29 0.39
CA GLU A 56 -24.60 21.49 0.27
C GLU A 56 -24.43 22.50 1.41
N ILE A 57 -24.09 22.05 2.62
CA ILE A 57 -24.24 22.86 3.83
C ILE A 57 -23.03 23.74 4.14
N ARG A 58 -21.81 23.37 3.71
CA ARG A 58 -20.59 24.16 3.95
C ARG A 58 -19.44 23.57 3.16
N ILE A 59 -18.88 24.34 2.23
CA ILE A 59 -17.65 23.95 1.58
C ILE A 59 -16.64 25.08 1.60
N THR A 60 -15.62 24.90 2.41
CA THR A 60 -14.36 25.64 2.32
C THR A 60 -13.44 25.07 1.24
N ASP A 61 -13.62 23.79 0.84
CA ASP A 61 -12.77 23.12 -0.16
C ASP A 61 -13.51 22.07 -1.03
N PRO A 62 -14.13 22.48 -2.15
CA PRO A 62 -14.95 21.58 -2.98
C PRO A 62 -14.11 20.58 -3.77
N ILE A 63 -12.87 20.95 -4.10
CA ILE A 63 -11.97 20.13 -4.91
C ILE A 63 -11.54 18.91 -4.12
N ASN A 64 -11.07 19.10 -2.87
CA ASN A 64 -10.59 17.99 -2.06
C ASN A 64 -11.72 17.00 -1.72
N LEU A 65 -12.92 17.51 -1.42
CA LEU A 65 -14.12 16.68 -1.20
C LEU A 65 -14.48 15.88 -2.45
N PHE A 66 -14.52 16.52 -3.62
CA PHE A 66 -14.81 15.84 -4.87
C PHE A 66 -13.81 14.72 -5.18
N LEU A 67 -12.51 14.98 -5.01
CA LEU A 67 -11.47 13.98 -5.19
C LEU A 67 -11.61 12.82 -4.19
N GLN A 68 -11.93 13.12 -2.93
CA GLN A 68 -12.17 12.10 -1.90
C GLN A 68 -13.33 11.18 -2.26
N HIS A 69 -14.42 11.78 -2.75
CA HIS A 69 -15.60 11.06 -3.20
C HIS A 69 -15.30 10.15 -4.40
N ILE A 70 -14.49 10.61 -5.37
CA ILE A 70 -14.03 9.77 -6.48
C ILE A 70 -13.25 8.57 -5.97
N ILE A 71 -12.30 8.78 -5.05
CA ILE A 71 -11.48 7.70 -4.48
C ILE A 71 -12.37 6.71 -3.73
N PHE A 72 -13.27 7.19 -2.89
CA PHE A 72 -14.20 6.37 -2.12
C PHE A 72 -15.04 5.46 -3.02
N ASN A 73 -15.73 6.03 -4.00
CA ASN A 73 -16.58 5.27 -4.91
C ASN A 73 -15.77 4.28 -5.76
N SER A 74 -14.57 4.67 -6.20
CA SER A 74 -13.68 3.79 -6.94
C SER A 74 -13.17 2.61 -6.09
N ASN A 75 -12.89 2.85 -4.80
CA ASN A 75 -12.53 1.79 -3.86
C ASN A 75 -13.70 0.81 -3.67
N ILE A 76 -14.92 1.28 -3.45
CA ILE A 76 -16.09 0.41 -3.34
C ILE A 76 -16.30 -0.42 -4.61
N LEU A 77 -16.28 0.24 -5.77
CA LEU A 77 -16.48 -0.41 -7.07
C LEU A 77 -15.41 -1.47 -7.32
N SER A 78 -14.15 -1.13 -7.09
CA SER A 78 -13.02 -2.03 -7.24
C SER A 78 -13.13 -3.25 -6.31
N ASN A 79 -13.54 -3.05 -5.05
CA ASN A 79 -13.73 -4.16 -4.11
C ASN A 79 -14.92 -5.05 -4.48
N LEU A 80 -16.04 -4.49 -4.96
CA LEU A 80 -17.21 -5.26 -5.41
C LEU A 80 -16.90 -6.16 -6.62
N PHE A 81 -16.11 -5.66 -7.59
CA PHE A 81 -15.71 -6.42 -8.76
C PHE A 81 -14.55 -7.38 -8.50
N SER A 82 -13.59 -6.99 -7.67
CA SER A 82 -12.36 -7.75 -7.43
C SER A 82 -12.42 -8.64 -6.20
N LYS A 83 -13.63 -8.82 -5.66
CA LYS A 83 -13.91 -9.63 -4.46
C LYS A 83 -13.11 -9.20 -3.21
N GLY A 84 -12.86 -7.90 -3.08
CA GLY A 84 -12.33 -7.27 -1.86
C GLY A 84 -10.83 -7.20 -1.68
N GLU A 85 -10.08 -7.35 -2.78
CA GLU A 85 -8.64 -7.57 -2.78
C GLU A 85 -8.32 -8.92 -2.13
N TYR A 86 -7.65 -9.78 -2.88
CA TYR A 86 -7.40 -11.18 -2.56
C TYR A 86 -6.43 -11.39 -1.39
N LEU A 87 -6.44 -10.54 -0.34
CA LEU A 87 -5.51 -10.57 0.78
C LEU A 87 -5.52 -11.93 1.50
N PHE A 88 -6.69 -12.51 1.76
CA PHE A 88 -6.76 -13.85 2.37
C PHE A 88 -6.25 -14.95 1.44
N GLU A 89 -6.58 -14.88 0.15
CA GLU A 89 -6.05 -15.85 -0.82
C GLU A 89 -4.52 -15.71 -0.97
N PHE A 90 -4.02 -14.48 -0.96
CA PHE A 90 -2.60 -14.13 -0.96
C PHE A 90 -1.91 -14.69 0.29
N LEU A 91 -2.46 -14.45 1.48
CA LEU A 91 -1.96 -14.98 2.75
C LEU A 91 -1.92 -16.51 2.75
N ASN A 92 -2.98 -17.14 2.26
CA ASN A 92 -3.07 -18.61 2.15
C ASN A 92 -2.04 -19.17 1.17
N LYS A 93 -1.82 -18.54 0.01
CA LYS A 93 -0.84 -18.99 -1.00
C LYS A 93 0.60 -18.86 -0.52
N ILE A 94 0.85 -17.87 0.33
CA ILE A 94 2.17 -17.56 0.90
C ILE A 94 2.43 -18.34 2.20
N SER A 95 1.45 -19.10 2.71
CA SER A 95 1.54 -19.86 3.98
C SER A 95 1.95 -18.98 5.18
N TYR A 96 1.48 -17.74 5.22
CA TYR A 96 1.90 -16.76 6.22
C TYR A 96 1.53 -17.20 7.64
N GLU A 97 2.55 -17.39 8.48
CA GLU A 97 2.38 -17.52 9.93
C GLU A 97 2.31 -16.10 10.52
N ASP A 98 1.44 -15.88 11.53
CA ASP A 98 1.12 -14.57 12.13
C ASP A 98 2.37 -13.82 12.64
N ASN A 99 3.10 -13.21 11.70
CA ASN A 99 4.23 -12.36 11.98
C ASN A 99 3.75 -10.94 12.22
N GLU A 100 4.58 -10.15 12.90
CA GLU A 100 4.29 -8.74 13.10
C GLU A 100 4.39 -8.00 11.76
N ILE A 101 3.42 -7.10 11.52
CA ILE A 101 3.37 -6.23 10.33
C ILE A 101 3.60 -4.78 10.81
N PRO A 102 4.84 -4.43 11.21
CA PRO A 102 5.14 -3.20 11.95
C PRO A 102 4.89 -1.91 11.17
N ILE A 103 5.13 -1.89 9.85
CA ILE A 103 4.98 -0.68 9.03
C ILE A 103 3.50 -0.36 8.86
N SER A 104 2.67 -1.34 8.47
CA SER A 104 1.22 -1.14 8.36
C SER A 104 0.58 -0.79 9.71
N THR A 105 1.09 -1.35 10.81
CA THR A 105 0.68 -1.01 12.17
C THR A 105 1.00 0.45 12.47
N LEU A 106 2.23 0.89 12.18
CA LEU A 106 2.65 2.28 12.36
C LEU A 106 1.80 3.23 11.52
N VAL A 107 1.58 2.93 10.24
CA VAL A 107 0.74 3.73 9.34
C VAL A 107 -0.70 3.80 9.86
N THR A 108 -1.25 2.68 10.34
CA THR A 108 -2.60 2.65 10.92
C THR A 108 -2.70 3.54 12.16
N ILE A 109 -1.70 3.49 13.05
CA ILE A 109 -1.64 4.36 14.24
C ILE A 109 -1.58 5.83 13.82
N LEU A 110 -0.76 6.19 12.83
CA LEU A 110 -0.65 7.56 12.34
C LEU A 110 -1.99 8.07 11.80
N ILE A 111 -2.69 7.27 10.99
CA ILE A 111 -4.03 7.62 10.47
C ILE A 111 -5.03 7.78 11.62
N VAL A 112 -5.08 6.84 12.55
CA VAL A 112 -6.03 6.90 13.68
C VAL A 112 -5.78 8.14 14.54
N LEU A 113 -4.51 8.47 14.83
CA LEU A 113 -4.15 9.67 15.59
C LEU A 113 -4.56 10.95 14.86
N GLU A 114 -4.31 11.04 13.55
CA GLU A 114 -4.71 12.19 12.75
C GLU A 114 -6.23 12.36 12.70
N LYS A 115 -7.02 11.28 12.62
CA LYS A 115 -8.49 11.35 12.70
C LYS A 115 -9.02 11.68 14.09
N ILE A 116 -8.36 11.24 15.15
CA ILE A 116 -8.72 11.66 16.51
C ILE A 116 -8.49 13.17 16.67
N ILE A 117 -7.35 13.68 16.22
CA ILE A 117 -7.05 15.12 16.25
C ILE A 117 -8.11 15.89 15.46
N SER A 118 -8.46 15.40 14.27
CA SER A 118 -9.52 15.97 13.42
C SER A 118 -10.87 15.99 14.11
N LEU A 119 -11.27 14.89 14.73
CA LEU A 119 -12.54 14.77 15.43
C LEU A 119 -12.61 15.72 16.64
N VAL A 120 -11.52 15.83 17.41
CA VAL A 120 -11.43 16.75 18.56
C VAL A 120 -11.55 18.20 18.09
N TYR A 121 -10.80 18.58 17.04
CA TYR A 121 -10.83 19.92 16.48
C TYR A 121 -12.24 20.31 15.98
N ILE A 122 -12.89 19.41 15.23
CA ILE A 122 -14.27 19.62 14.74
C ILE A 122 -15.26 19.69 15.90
N GLY A 123 -15.12 18.81 16.89
CA GLY A 123 -15.99 18.78 18.08
C GLY A 123 -15.93 20.08 18.90
N LEU A 124 -14.76 20.72 18.95
CA LEU A 124 -14.59 22.00 19.64
C LEU A 124 -15.15 23.20 18.86
N THR A 125 -15.18 23.13 17.52
CA THR A 125 -15.60 24.26 16.68
C THR A 125 -17.10 24.25 16.37
N ASN A 126 -17.64 23.14 15.86
CA ASN A 126 -19.07 22.95 15.65
C ASN A 126 -19.38 21.48 15.26
N PHE A 127 -19.90 20.68 16.19
CA PHE A 127 -20.24 19.29 15.90
C PHE A 127 -21.49 19.19 15.01
N ASN A 128 -21.31 18.72 13.77
CA ASN A 128 -22.41 18.38 12.86
C ASN A 128 -22.30 16.91 12.46
N CYS A 129 -23.41 16.18 12.49
CA CYS A 129 -23.50 14.78 12.08
C CYS A 129 -22.95 14.55 10.65
N LEU A 130 -23.03 15.55 9.78
CA LEU A 130 -22.45 15.49 8.43
C LEU A 130 -20.92 15.37 8.44
N PHE A 131 -20.22 15.95 9.43
CA PHE A 131 -18.76 15.77 9.57
C PHE A 131 -18.37 14.33 9.90
N LEU A 132 -19.21 13.63 10.67
CA LEU A 132 -18.99 12.22 10.95
C LEU A 132 -19.02 11.39 9.66
N SER A 133 -19.86 11.77 8.69
CA SER A 133 -19.89 11.11 7.38
C SER A 133 -18.59 11.32 6.58
N PHE A 134 -18.00 12.52 6.63
CA PHE A 134 -16.70 12.80 5.99
C PHE A 134 -15.57 11.98 6.61
N ILE A 135 -15.47 11.97 7.95
CA ILE A 135 -14.47 11.16 8.67
C ILE A 135 -14.67 9.68 8.35
N THR A 136 -15.91 9.21 8.24
CA THR A 136 -16.22 7.82 7.89
C THR A 136 -15.76 7.47 6.47
N VAL A 137 -16.06 8.32 5.48
CA VAL A 137 -15.59 8.16 4.10
C VAL A 137 -14.07 8.09 4.06
N ASP A 138 -13.41 8.97 4.80
CA ASP A 138 -11.96 9.03 4.79
C ASP A 138 -11.31 7.82 5.44
N MET A 139 -11.83 7.41 6.61
CA MET A 139 -11.42 6.16 7.27
C MET A 139 -11.58 4.96 6.32
N ILE A 140 -12.65 4.89 5.54
CA ILE A 140 -12.87 3.81 4.56
C ILE A 140 -11.78 3.79 3.48
N VAL A 141 -11.43 4.98 2.94
CA VAL A 141 -10.36 5.12 1.95
C VAL A 141 -9.03 4.66 2.54
N HIS A 142 -8.71 5.10 3.75
CA HIS A 142 -7.50 4.70 4.47
C HIS A 142 -7.43 3.19 4.75
N LEU A 143 -8.52 2.56 5.17
CA LEU A 143 -8.57 1.11 5.38
C LEU A 143 -8.27 0.33 4.09
N SER A 144 -8.74 0.83 2.95
CA SER A 144 -8.39 0.21 1.67
C SER A 144 -6.90 0.34 1.35
N ASN A 145 -6.31 1.50 1.65
CA ASN A 145 -4.86 1.72 1.49
C ASN A 145 -4.06 0.80 2.42
N ILE A 146 -4.48 0.66 3.68
CA ILE A 146 -3.81 -0.21 4.67
C ILE A 146 -3.75 -1.66 4.17
N ALA A 147 -4.83 -2.19 3.60
CA ALA A 147 -4.82 -3.56 3.08
C ALA A 147 -3.83 -3.74 1.92
N ARG A 148 -3.66 -2.73 1.06
CA ARG A 148 -2.63 -2.73 0.02
C ARG A 148 -1.23 -2.69 0.62
N ILE A 149 -1.00 -1.81 1.60
CA ILE A 149 0.27 -1.70 2.33
C ILE A 149 0.64 -3.05 2.96
N MET A 150 -0.31 -3.70 3.65
CA MET A 150 -0.10 -5.02 4.24
C MET A 150 0.35 -6.05 3.21
N ARG A 151 -0.27 -6.07 2.02
CA ARG A 151 0.13 -7.00 0.95
C ARG A 151 1.60 -6.82 0.56
N PHE A 152 2.03 -5.58 0.34
CA PHE A 152 3.43 -5.26 0.01
C PHE A 152 4.39 -5.58 1.17
N GLU A 153 3.98 -5.35 2.40
CA GLU A 153 4.82 -5.58 3.57
C GLU A 153 4.99 -7.07 3.85
N ILE A 154 3.91 -7.86 3.78
CA ILE A 154 3.98 -9.33 3.86
C ILE A 154 4.89 -9.87 2.76
N PHE A 155 4.77 -9.35 1.54
CA PHE A 155 5.63 -9.72 0.44
C PHE A 155 7.11 -9.42 0.71
N CYS A 156 7.41 -8.22 1.24
CA CYS A 156 8.75 -7.82 1.66
C CYS A 156 9.32 -8.76 2.74
N HIS A 157 8.54 -9.06 3.78
CA HIS A 157 8.97 -9.98 4.83
C HIS A 157 9.29 -11.37 4.29
N ARG A 158 8.46 -11.88 3.36
CA ARG A 158 8.68 -13.19 2.77
C ARG A 158 9.89 -13.26 1.86
N MET A 159 10.17 -12.18 1.13
CA MET A 159 11.41 -12.09 0.36
C MET A 159 12.64 -12.08 1.28
N ALA A 160 12.58 -11.35 2.40
CA ALA A 160 13.66 -11.33 3.39
C ALA A 160 13.86 -12.71 4.05
N ASP A 161 12.77 -13.41 4.38
CA ASP A 161 12.84 -14.77 4.94
C ASP A 161 13.43 -15.77 3.94
N LEU A 162 13.03 -15.70 2.67
CA LEU A 162 13.60 -16.50 1.60
C LEU A 162 15.11 -16.25 1.49
N ARG A 163 15.54 -14.98 1.48
CA ARG A 163 16.96 -14.61 1.47
C ARG A 163 17.73 -15.20 2.65
N ARG A 164 17.22 -15.05 3.88
CA ARG A 164 17.88 -15.58 5.09
C ARG A 164 18.00 -17.10 5.04
N LYS A 165 16.94 -17.79 4.60
CA LYS A 165 16.94 -19.25 4.43
C LYS A 165 18.02 -19.68 3.46
N VAL A 166 18.13 -19.03 2.30
CA VAL A 166 19.16 -19.30 1.30
C VAL A 166 20.56 -19.07 1.84
N GLU A 167 20.77 -17.96 2.54
CA GLU A 167 22.06 -17.64 3.15
C GLU A 167 22.49 -18.74 4.15
N GLN A 168 21.57 -19.17 5.01
CA GLN A 168 21.80 -20.27 5.96
C GLN A 168 22.07 -21.60 5.23
N ASP A 169 21.22 -21.94 4.26
CA ASP A 169 21.28 -23.19 3.50
C ASP A 169 22.59 -23.33 2.72
N LEU A 170 23.02 -22.25 2.05
CA LEU A 170 24.29 -22.21 1.31
C LEU A 170 25.49 -22.22 2.26
N SER A 171 25.41 -21.57 3.43
CA SER A 171 26.48 -21.60 4.43
C SER A 171 26.67 -23.00 5.03
N ALA A 172 25.58 -23.75 5.22
CA ALA A 172 25.61 -25.12 5.72
C ALA A 172 26.15 -26.10 4.68
N ALA A 173 25.71 -25.96 3.42
CA ALA A 173 26.15 -26.84 2.33
C ALA A 173 27.67 -26.77 2.08
N ARG A 174 28.32 -25.62 2.36
CA ARG A 174 29.78 -25.48 2.29
C ARG A 174 30.56 -26.39 3.24
N ARG A 175 29.94 -26.92 4.29
CA ARG A 175 30.63 -27.70 5.33
C ARG A 175 30.70 -29.20 5.02
N PHE A 176 30.01 -29.69 4.00
CA PHE A 176 29.89 -31.13 3.71
C PHE A 176 30.50 -31.49 2.35
N GLU A 177 31.20 -32.62 2.28
CA GLU A 177 31.81 -33.12 1.02
C GLU A 177 30.73 -33.53 -0.01
N ASP A 178 29.60 -34.10 0.43
CA ASP A 178 28.39 -34.36 -0.38
C ASP A 178 27.53 -33.10 -0.62
N GLY A 179 28.07 -31.92 -0.31
CA GLY A 179 27.32 -30.65 -0.35
C GLY A 179 26.90 -30.19 -1.76
N GLU A 180 27.37 -30.84 -2.83
CA GLU A 180 27.07 -30.44 -4.22
C GLU A 180 25.60 -30.59 -4.58
N GLU A 181 25.09 -31.82 -4.55
CA GLU A 181 23.71 -32.11 -4.92
C GLU A 181 22.73 -31.40 -3.98
N VAL A 182 23.06 -31.40 -2.68
CA VAL A 182 22.27 -30.72 -1.65
C VAL A 182 22.21 -29.21 -1.90
N MET A 183 23.31 -28.58 -2.30
CA MET A 183 23.32 -27.15 -2.64
C MET A 183 22.47 -26.86 -3.88
N MET A 184 22.58 -27.68 -4.93
CA MET A 184 21.81 -27.49 -6.17
C MET A 184 20.32 -27.65 -5.91
N GLU A 185 19.92 -28.66 -5.14
CA GLU A 185 18.52 -28.88 -4.76
C GLU A 185 17.96 -27.70 -3.96
N LYS A 186 18.74 -27.22 -2.97
CA LYS A 186 18.36 -26.04 -2.16
C LYS A 186 18.25 -24.78 -3.00
N LEU A 187 19.17 -24.57 -3.94
CA LEU A 187 19.14 -23.42 -4.86
C LEU A 187 17.92 -23.50 -5.78
N LYS A 188 17.63 -24.66 -6.37
CA LYS A 188 16.44 -24.88 -7.19
C LYS A 188 15.16 -24.59 -6.40
N LYS A 189 15.03 -25.15 -5.21
CA LYS A 189 13.89 -24.91 -4.32
C LYS A 189 13.72 -23.43 -3.98
N CYS A 190 14.82 -22.70 -3.74
CA CYS A 190 14.79 -21.26 -3.56
C CYS A 190 14.22 -20.52 -4.77
N LEU A 191 14.65 -20.87 -5.98
CA LEU A 191 14.18 -20.21 -7.20
C LEU A 191 12.70 -20.52 -7.44
N ASP A 192 12.26 -21.75 -7.15
CA ASP A 192 10.85 -22.13 -7.21
C ASP A 192 10.02 -21.33 -6.20
N ASP A 193 10.50 -21.20 -4.96
CA ASP A 193 9.87 -20.37 -3.91
C ASP A 193 9.82 -18.89 -4.34
N TYR A 194 10.89 -18.36 -4.94
CA TYR A 194 10.97 -17.00 -5.47
C TYR A 194 9.95 -16.73 -6.58
N LEU A 195 9.91 -17.61 -7.60
CA LEU A 195 8.98 -17.48 -8.72
C LEU A 195 7.53 -17.57 -8.24
N LYS A 196 7.24 -18.50 -7.32
CA LYS A 196 5.92 -18.60 -6.69
C LYS A 196 5.54 -17.31 -5.97
N LEU A 197 6.46 -16.71 -5.21
CA LEU A 197 6.20 -15.42 -4.55
C LEU A 197 5.89 -14.31 -5.57
N LEU A 198 6.66 -14.22 -6.66
CA LEU A 198 6.40 -13.25 -7.73
C LEU A 198 5.04 -13.46 -8.40
N ASP A 199 4.70 -14.70 -8.71
CA ASP A 199 3.43 -15.05 -9.35
C ASP A 199 2.25 -14.69 -8.47
N VAL A 200 2.30 -15.04 -7.18
CA VAL A 200 1.25 -14.67 -6.20
C VAL A 200 1.14 -13.15 -6.04
N MET A 201 2.26 -12.42 -6.11
CA MET A 201 2.21 -10.97 -6.09
C MET A 201 1.59 -10.43 -7.37
N ASN A 202 1.87 -11.00 -8.54
CA ASN A 202 1.36 -10.56 -9.84
C ASN A 202 -0.12 -10.91 -10.10
N GLU A 203 -0.59 -12.02 -9.53
CA GLU A 203 -1.96 -12.47 -9.62
C GLU A 203 -2.93 -11.43 -9.04
N ASN A 204 -4.00 -11.16 -9.80
CA ASN A 204 -5.11 -10.30 -9.41
C ASN A 204 -4.75 -8.86 -9.01
N ASN A 205 -3.68 -8.30 -9.60
CA ASN A 205 -3.25 -6.94 -9.32
C ASN A 205 -4.03 -5.83 -10.03
N GLY A 206 -4.95 -6.14 -10.94
CA GLY A 206 -5.65 -5.13 -11.75
C GLY A 206 -6.29 -4.04 -10.89
N ALA A 207 -7.04 -4.44 -9.86
CA ALA A 207 -7.66 -3.52 -8.91
C ALA A 207 -6.66 -2.72 -8.08
N SER A 208 -5.65 -3.38 -7.51
CA SER A 208 -4.65 -2.68 -6.70
C SER A 208 -3.86 -1.66 -7.55
N LYS A 209 -3.51 -2.00 -8.79
CA LYS A 209 -2.85 -1.09 -9.75
C LYS A 209 -3.74 0.10 -10.10
N PHE A 210 -5.03 -0.14 -10.37
CA PHE A 210 -6.00 0.94 -10.62
C PHE A 210 -6.11 1.89 -9.42
N LEU A 211 -6.22 1.35 -8.21
CA LEU A 211 -6.37 2.17 -7.01
C LEU A 211 -5.08 2.95 -6.67
N ILE A 212 -3.90 2.37 -6.88
CA ILE A 212 -2.62 3.10 -6.76
C ILE A 212 -2.56 4.26 -7.76
N LEU A 213 -2.92 4.01 -9.03
CA LEU A 213 -2.97 5.08 -10.04
C LEU A 213 -3.92 6.20 -9.59
N LEU A 214 -5.12 5.83 -9.16
CA LEU A 214 -6.13 6.78 -8.73
C LEU A 214 -5.65 7.61 -7.54
N SER A 215 -5.05 6.98 -6.53
CA SER A 215 -4.48 7.67 -5.37
C SER A 215 -3.45 8.72 -5.78
N ILE A 216 -2.56 8.41 -6.72
CA ILE A 216 -1.56 9.37 -7.24
C ILE A 216 -2.25 10.51 -7.98
N MET A 217 -3.20 10.20 -8.87
CA MET A 217 -3.94 11.21 -9.63
C MET A 217 -4.73 12.16 -8.74
N THR A 218 -5.16 11.71 -7.57
CA THR A 218 -5.86 12.56 -6.59
C THR A 218 -4.95 13.26 -5.58
N ALA A 219 -3.79 12.70 -5.27
CA ALA A 219 -2.85 13.30 -4.33
C ALA A 219 -2.21 14.58 -4.89
N VAL A 220 -1.89 14.60 -6.19
CA VAL A 220 -1.25 15.75 -6.83
C VAL A 220 -2.12 17.01 -6.75
N PRO A 221 -3.39 17.00 -7.19
CA PRO A 221 -4.26 18.16 -7.06
C PRO A 221 -4.48 18.59 -5.60
N ARG A 222 -4.55 17.65 -4.65
CA ARG A 222 -4.68 17.97 -3.21
C ARG A 222 -3.50 18.78 -2.68
N VAL A 223 -2.28 18.33 -2.98
CA VAL A 223 -1.05 19.02 -2.58
C VAL A 223 -0.95 20.40 -3.24
N VAL A 224 -1.30 20.49 -4.53
CA VAL A 224 -1.33 21.77 -5.24
C VAL A 224 -2.36 22.72 -4.64
N ASN A 225 -3.57 22.23 -4.33
CA ASN A 225 -4.63 23.02 -3.72
C ASN A 225 -4.20 23.57 -2.34
N ILE A 226 -3.53 22.77 -1.52
CA ILE A 226 -3.01 23.22 -0.23
C ILE A 226 -1.86 24.21 -0.41
N GLY A 227 -0.95 23.97 -1.36
CA GLY A 227 0.09 24.95 -1.71
C GLY A 227 -0.51 26.29 -2.12
N TYR A 228 -1.59 26.27 -2.90
CA TYR A 228 -2.33 27.47 -3.27
C TYR A 228 -2.96 28.17 -2.06
N ILE A 229 -3.68 27.42 -1.20
CA ILE A 229 -4.27 27.96 0.02
C ILE A 229 -3.21 28.65 0.89
N ILE A 230 -2.04 28.01 1.07
CA ILE A 230 -0.90 28.57 1.84
C ILE A 230 -0.40 29.88 1.23
N LEU A 231 -0.27 29.97 -0.09
CA LEU A 231 0.24 31.15 -0.76
C LEU A 231 -0.78 32.29 -0.80
N SER A 232 -2.07 31.96 -0.92
CA SER A 232 -3.16 32.93 -0.99
C SER A 232 -3.64 33.44 0.38
N SER A 233 -3.25 32.78 1.48
CA SER A 233 -3.80 33.08 2.79
C SER A 233 -3.24 34.38 3.36
N GLU A 234 -4.09 35.42 3.44
CA GLU A 234 -3.94 36.48 4.44
C GLU A 234 -4.11 35.90 5.85
N VAL A 235 -3.60 36.61 6.88
CA VAL A 235 -3.42 36.20 8.30
C VAL A 235 -4.62 35.47 8.95
N GLY A 236 -5.84 35.59 8.40
CA GLY A 236 -7.06 34.92 8.89
C GLY A 236 -7.19 33.41 8.61
N TYR A 237 -6.45 32.83 7.66
CA TYR A 237 -6.58 31.41 7.27
C TYR A 237 -5.63 30.44 8.01
N ILE A 238 -4.83 30.95 8.95
CA ILE A 238 -3.83 30.16 9.70
C ILE A 238 -4.47 28.97 10.44
N SER A 239 -5.71 29.09 10.90
CA SER A 239 -6.42 28.01 11.62
C SER A 239 -6.78 26.82 10.72
N GLN A 240 -7.11 27.06 9.45
CA GLN A 240 -7.42 26.00 8.48
C GLN A 240 -6.15 25.29 7.99
N PHE A 241 -5.06 26.05 7.83
CA PHE A 241 -3.75 25.50 7.44
C PHE A 241 -3.25 24.45 8.43
N ASN A 242 -3.31 24.74 9.74
CA ASN A 242 -2.86 23.81 10.78
C ASN A 242 -3.59 22.46 10.75
N PHE A 243 -4.76 22.41 10.13
CA PHE A 243 -5.59 21.21 10.02
C PHE A 243 -5.34 20.43 8.71
N LEU A 244 -5.38 21.11 7.56
CA LEU A 244 -5.30 20.45 6.25
C LEU A 244 -3.90 19.93 5.91
N PHE A 245 -2.85 20.56 6.45
CA PHE A 245 -1.48 20.18 6.15
C PHE A 245 -1.11 18.79 6.71
N PRO A 246 -1.33 18.47 8.00
CA PRO A 246 -1.10 17.12 8.53
C PRO A 246 -1.86 16.02 7.78
N GLU A 247 -3.13 16.26 7.45
CA GLU A 247 -3.97 15.31 6.69
C GLU A 247 -3.32 14.98 5.34
N THR A 248 -2.89 15.99 4.60
CA THR A 248 -2.27 15.79 3.29
C THR A 248 -0.90 15.15 3.35
N VAL A 249 -0.12 15.42 4.41
CA VAL A 249 1.15 14.72 4.65
C VAL A 249 0.91 13.24 4.93
N VAL A 250 -0.10 12.91 5.76
CA VAL A 250 -0.48 11.51 6.03
C VAL A 250 -0.95 10.83 4.76
N ASP A 251 -1.85 11.44 3.99
CA ASP A 251 -2.33 10.91 2.70
C ASP A 251 -1.20 10.62 1.71
N THR A 252 -0.30 11.59 1.56
CA THR A 252 0.86 11.48 0.67
C THR A 252 1.78 10.35 1.15
N THR A 253 2.00 10.25 2.45
CA THR A 253 2.83 9.18 3.04
C THR A 253 2.19 7.82 2.77
N VAL A 254 0.91 7.65 3.06
CA VAL A 254 0.14 6.41 2.83
C VAL A 254 0.22 5.99 1.36
N MET A 255 0.12 6.95 0.43
CA MET A 255 0.27 6.70 -1.00
C MET A 255 1.67 6.21 -1.39
N LEU A 256 2.73 6.70 -0.73
CA LEU A 256 4.13 6.39 -1.06
C LEU A 256 4.64 5.10 -0.38
N VAL A 257 3.99 4.62 0.69
CA VAL A 257 4.43 3.42 1.43
C VAL A 257 4.56 2.17 0.53
N PRO A 258 3.63 1.84 -0.39
CA PRO A 258 3.81 0.72 -1.32
C PRO A 258 5.08 0.82 -2.18
N ALA A 259 5.46 2.03 -2.59
CA ALA A 259 6.67 2.27 -3.37
C ALA A 259 7.93 2.03 -2.53
N ALA A 260 7.94 2.47 -1.28
CA ALA A 260 9.03 2.23 -0.34
C ALA A 260 9.20 0.73 -0.04
N LEU A 261 8.10 0.02 0.22
CA LEU A 261 8.12 -1.43 0.46
C LEU A 261 8.60 -2.21 -0.77
N SER A 262 8.20 -1.77 -1.97
CA SER A 262 8.67 -2.36 -3.23
C SER A 262 10.19 -2.15 -3.42
N GLU A 263 10.72 -0.99 -3.05
CA GLU A 263 12.17 -0.74 -3.05
C GLU A 263 12.90 -1.65 -2.04
N MET A 264 12.33 -1.87 -0.86
CA MET A 264 12.88 -2.82 0.12
C MET A 264 12.92 -4.24 -0.44
N VAL A 265 11.87 -4.69 -1.14
CA VAL A 265 11.88 -5.99 -1.82
C VAL A 265 13.01 -6.09 -2.85
N ASN A 266 13.21 -5.05 -3.66
CA ASN A 266 14.31 -5.03 -4.63
C ASN A 266 15.67 -5.15 -3.93
N SER A 267 15.85 -4.48 -2.79
CA SER A 267 17.06 -4.60 -1.97
C SER A 267 17.28 -6.04 -1.47
N GLU A 268 16.23 -6.73 -1.00
CA GLU A 268 16.31 -8.14 -0.58
C GLU A 268 16.66 -9.08 -1.74
N ILE A 269 16.16 -8.81 -2.95
CA ILE A 269 16.47 -9.58 -4.16
C ILE A 269 17.93 -9.37 -4.58
N GLU A 270 18.44 -8.15 -4.54
CA GLU A 270 19.87 -7.89 -4.83
C GLU A 270 20.78 -8.54 -3.78
N ALA A 271 20.39 -8.52 -2.51
CA ALA A 271 21.10 -9.25 -1.47
C ALA A 271 21.06 -10.78 -1.68
N LEU A 272 19.93 -11.33 -2.14
CA LEU A 272 19.82 -12.73 -2.53
C LEU A 272 20.78 -13.08 -3.70
N LYS A 273 20.82 -12.24 -4.75
CA LYS A 273 21.77 -12.40 -5.87
C LYS A 273 23.22 -12.40 -5.37
N LEU A 274 23.56 -11.47 -4.47
CA LEU A 274 24.89 -11.40 -3.87
C LEU A 274 25.23 -12.69 -3.09
N CYS A 275 24.29 -13.25 -2.33
CA CYS A 275 24.48 -14.52 -1.61
C CYS A 275 24.79 -15.69 -2.56
N ILE A 276 24.14 -15.72 -3.73
CA ILE A 276 24.35 -16.72 -4.77
C ILE A 276 25.70 -16.50 -5.48
N ILE A 277 26.03 -15.25 -5.87
CA ILE A 277 27.32 -14.90 -6.49
C ILE A 277 28.50 -15.27 -5.60
N LYS A 278 28.39 -15.06 -4.27
CA LYS A 278 29.44 -15.46 -3.31
C LYS A 278 29.75 -16.96 -3.34
N GLN A 279 28.85 -17.80 -3.88
CA GLN A 279 29.13 -19.22 -4.07
C GLN A 279 30.02 -19.51 -5.28
N LEU A 280 30.00 -18.66 -6.32
CA LEU A 280 30.89 -18.79 -7.48
C LEU A 280 32.37 -18.69 -7.06
N LEU A 281 32.67 -17.89 -6.04
CA LEU A 281 34.03 -17.71 -5.53
C LEU A 281 34.59 -18.95 -4.83
N VAL A 282 33.72 -19.86 -4.38
CA VAL A 282 34.09 -21.03 -3.57
C VAL A 282 33.95 -22.33 -4.37
N CYS A 283 33.14 -22.33 -5.45
CA CYS A 283 32.90 -23.53 -6.25
C CYS A 283 34.10 -23.88 -7.13
N ARG A 284 34.55 -25.14 -7.04
CA ARG A 284 35.61 -25.71 -7.89
C ARG A 284 35.07 -26.57 -9.05
N GLY A 285 33.81 -27.01 -8.99
CA GLY A 285 33.17 -27.84 -10.00
C GLY A 285 32.47 -27.03 -11.08
N GLU A 286 32.64 -27.43 -12.35
CA GLU A 286 32.03 -26.79 -13.52
C GLU A 286 30.49 -26.91 -13.48
N THR A 287 29.99 -28.09 -13.11
CA THR A 287 28.56 -28.36 -12.86
C THR A 287 27.93 -27.41 -11.85
N LYS A 288 28.59 -27.17 -10.70
CA LYS A 288 28.13 -26.18 -9.69
C LYS A 288 28.09 -24.78 -10.26
N ARG A 289 29.15 -24.41 -10.98
CA ARG A 289 29.28 -23.09 -11.57
C ARG A 289 28.14 -22.84 -12.55
N ASP A 290 27.83 -23.80 -13.39
CA ASP A 290 26.71 -23.72 -14.34
C ASP A 290 25.37 -23.60 -13.63
N ALA A 291 25.12 -24.41 -12.59
CA ALA A 291 23.89 -24.31 -11.80
C ALA A 291 23.71 -22.93 -11.14
N ILE A 292 24.79 -22.36 -10.60
CA ILE A 292 24.77 -21.02 -9.99
C ILE A 292 24.56 -19.93 -11.05
N LEU A 293 25.23 -20.03 -12.20
CA LEU A 293 25.04 -19.09 -13.31
C LEU A 293 23.61 -19.15 -13.84
N ASN A 294 23.04 -20.36 -14.01
CA ASN A 294 21.66 -20.56 -14.40
C ASN A 294 20.68 -19.92 -13.40
N ALA A 295 20.94 -20.06 -12.09
CA ALA A 295 20.14 -19.42 -11.06
C ALA A 295 20.19 -17.88 -11.15
N LEU A 296 21.37 -17.31 -11.39
CA LEU A 296 21.53 -15.87 -11.57
C LEU A 296 20.84 -15.36 -12.83
N VAL A 297 20.95 -16.09 -13.94
CA VAL A 297 20.23 -15.77 -15.18
C VAL A 297 18.72 -15.78 -14.95
N LEU A 298 18.19 -16.77 -14.21
CA LEU A 298 16.78 -16.83 -13.87
C LEU A 298 16.33 -15.61 -13.03
N LEU A 299 17.09 -15.22 -12.01
CA LEU A 299 16.81 -14.02 -11.20
C LEU A 299 16.89 -12.72 -12.03
N GLN A 300 17.74 -12.68 -13.07
CA GLN A 300 17.83 -11.55 -13.99
C GLN A 300 16.66 -11.52 -14.98
N GLN A 301 16.19 -12.68 -15.44
CA GLN A 301 15.07 -12.80 -16.38
C GLN A 301 13.72 -12.49 -15.71
N HIS A 302 13.60 -12.77 -14.42
CA HIS A 302 12.39 -12.54 -13.64
C HIS A 302 12.62 -11.50 -12.53
N PRO A 303 12.90 -10.23 -12.84
CA PRO A 303 13.05 -9.20 -11.81
C PRO A 303 11.68 -8.88 -11.20
N PHE A 304 11.65 -8.58 -9.89
CA PHE A 304 10.47 -7.97 -9.31
C PHE A 304 10.27 -6.57 -9.87
N LYS A 305 9.18 -6.36 -10.61
CA LYS A 305 8.80 -5.05 -11.16
C LYS A 305 7.29 -4.87 -11.04
N TYR A 306 6.87 -4.16 -10.00
CA TYR A 306 5.46 -3.81 -9.84
C TYR A 306 5.10 -2.61 -10.73
N THR A 307 4.63 -2.88 -11.95
CA THR A 307 4.25 -1.85 -12.93
C THR A 307 2.75 -1.58 -12.93
N VAL A 308 2.35 -0.31 -12.86
CA VAL A 308 0.94 0.11 -13.02
C VAL A 308 0.67 0.36 -14.50
N TRP A 309 0.01 -0.59 -15.17
CA TRP A 309 -0.34 -0.55 -16.60
C TRP A 309 0.77 -0.08 -17.55
N ARG A 310 2.03 -0.42 -17.24
CA ARG A 310 3.23 0.01 -18.00
C ARG A 310 3.46 1.53 -18.02
N LEU A 311 2.72 2.32 -17.23
CA LEU A 311 2.88 3.77 -17.14
C LEU A 311 4.07 4.13 -16.25
N PHE A 312 4.16 3.51 -15.07
CA PHE A 312 5.25 3.71 -14.11
C PHE A 312 5.46 2.45 -13.26
N THR A 313 6.64 2.35 -12.67
CA THR A 313 7.00 1.35 -11.65
C THR A 313 6.70 1.90 -10.27
N VAL A 314 6.17 1.04 -9.38
CA VAL A 314 5.96 1.36 -7.96
C VAL A 314 7.25 0.97 -7.24
N ASP A 315 8.22 1.87 -7.18
CA ASP A 315 9.54 1.69 -6.57
C ASP A 315 10.11 3.05 -6.11
N GLY A 316 11.39 3.11 -5.73
CA GLY A 316 12.02 4.37 -5.31
C GLY A 316 11.94 5.50 -6.35
N THR A 317 11.85 5.18 -7.65
CA THR A 317 11.74 6.20 -8.70
C THR A 317 10.41 6.94 -8.66
N LEU A 318 9.33 6.28 -8.21
CA LEU A 318 8.02 6.91 -8.03
C LEU A 318 8.06 7.97 -6.93
N ILE A 319 8.72 7.66 -5.81
CA ILE A 319 8.89 8.60 -4.68
C ILE A 319 9.60 9.87 -5.16
N LEU A 320 10.73 9.70 -5.85
CA LEU A 320 11.49 10.83 -6.40
C LEU A 320 10.68 11.62 -7.44
N SER A 321 9.90 10.94 -8.27
CA SER A 321 9.05 11.57 -9.28
C SER A 321 7.94 12.41 -8.65
N VAL A 322 7.30 11.91 -7.59
CA VAL A 322 6.26 12.64 -6.84
C VAL A 322 6.85 13.86 -6.14
N ILE A 323 8.00 13.74 -5.47
CA ILE A 323 8.70 14.86 -4.85
C ILE A 323 9.04 15.92 -5.90
N SER A 324 9.65 15.51 -7.03
CA SER A 324 9.97 16.42 -8.13
C SER A 324 8.74 17.14 -8.68
N LEU A 325 7.63 16.41 -8.81
CA LEU A 325 6.36 16.97 -9.28
C LEU A 325 5.83 18.03 -8.30
N PHE A 326 5.82 17.74 -7.00
CA PHE A 326 5.39 18.71 -5.97
C PHE A 326 6.28 19.94 -5.94
N THR A 327 7.61 19.77 -5.96
CA THR A 327 8.55 20.90 -6.00
C THR A 327 8.30 21.79 -7.22
N LYS A 328 8.13 21.21 -8.41
CA LYS A 328 7.86 21.98 -9.64
C LYS A 328 6.57 22.78 -9.54
N HIS A 329 5.49 22.19 -9.01
CA HIS A 329 4.21 22.89 -8.87
C HIS A 329 4.27 23.99 -7.81
N ILE A 330 4.92 23.75 -6.67
CA ILE A 330 5.09 24.76 -5.62
C ILE A 330 5.91 25.93 -6.17
N VAL A 331 7.02 25.68 -6.86
CA VAL A 331 7.84 26.74 -7.47
C VAL A 331 7.03 27.53 -8.50
N ALA A 332 6.28 26.86 -9.38
CA ALA A 332 5.43 27.54 -10.35
C ALA A 332 4.36 28.42 -9.67
N MET A 333 3.71 27.91 -8.61
CA MET A 333 2.71 28.69 -7.86
C MET A 333 3.33 29.92 -7.18
N VAL A 334 4.52 29.79 -6.57
CA VAL A 334 5.24 30.92 -5.97
C VAL A 334 5.60 31.96 -7.03
N GLN A 335 6.07 31.52 -8.20
CA GLN A 335 6.38 32.43 -9.31
C GLN A 335 5.13 33.17 -9.78
N PHE A 336 4.01 32.47 -10.00
CA PHE A 336 2.76 33.11 -10.39
C PHE A 336 2.25 34.08 -9.32
N ALA A 337 2.31 33.72 -8.04
CA ALA A 337 1.94 34.61 -6.94
C ALA A 337 2.71 35.94 -7.02
N HIS A 338 4.05 35.87 -7.17
CA HIS A 338 4.89 37.07 -7.32
C HIS A 338 4.63 37.89 -8.59
N PHE A 339 4.07 37.31 -9.66
CA PHE A 339 3.74 38.04 -10.88
C PHE A 339 2.40 38.78 -10.79
N PHE A 340 1.50 38.33 -9.90
CA PHE A 340 0.16 38.91 -9.73
C PHE A 340 0.04 39.83 -8.51
N ASP A 341 1.04 39.85 -7.64
CA ASP A 341 1.32 40.93 -6.66
C ASP A 341 2.05 42.10 -7.33
#